data_AF-Q08023-F1
#
_entry.id   AF-Q08023-F1
#
_cell.length_a   1.000
_cell.length_b   1.000
_cell.length_c   1.000
_cell.angle_alpha   90.00
_cell.angle_beta   90.00
_cell.angle_gamma   90.00
#
_symmetry.space_group_name_H-M   'P 1'
#
loop_
_entity.id
_entity.type
_entity.pdbx_description
1 polymer ?
#
loop_
_entity_poly.entity_id
_entity_poly.type
_entity_poly.pdbx_seq_one_letter_code
_entity_poly.pdbx_strand_id
1 'polypeptide(L)'
;MSFRLFTRTSQRLPRLNWVSPIRRYAKQPQYDEAELFAENINHGAYKAKKRPSDEHFQWPEKSPDQITKESELQWERMAKLSAVGQGILILVVVGGLGTAYLRWPELKSWWLIKMNGGRINATQEQSGQDSLEKLIRQKAKNLLREIPQVPAFQLGIDHPGVYIWGRCHSKDSLFPVRVPNLDGRKFRDILLAPSDDFNTNFAIDEKGDLISWDDLGQTKTILPDQDLTSMKYSSHFLYALNKKGEILVIPIRTPDLIASQVSSRRSKLLPWKTKLRYDWKLQTNQIFNGKEGEKRVVQFDAGSHHLVLLSNLGKAYCCATGNDQKQAQVSKGQFGIPTFSQFDEFPPNNQLFEIELLNKFKHEGEDVVRKREIKKIACGSYHTLAIDKTGEIYAFGWNRFGQLALPISYNLEYVSFPRSVTHAFKPHFPGMTNWKCVDIHCDDETSFVTIRKPGSTSDHHYFAFGNGLFGELGNNTFKNSQCDPIKIKSDDKKLTNWSCGSHCVFTETEQENEVIAWGNNDHGQLGIGKKTMKCAKPMNIPEVLKPGQDTTDLDSIYNSKLHLKKEQRVVTNGNKSCLYWRV
;
A
#
# COMPACT_ATOMS: atom_id res chain seq x y z
N MET A 1 -12.92 39.08 -78.40
CA MET A 1 -14.29 38.58 -78.63
C MET A 1 -14.84 38.15 -77.27
N SER A 2 -15.97 38.56 -76.72
CA SER A 2 -16.95 39.63 -76.91
C SER A 2 -17.92 39.44 -75.73
N PHE A 3 -18.32 40.51 -75.03
CA PHE A 3 -19.53 40.58 -74.18
C PHE A 3 -19.58 39.71 -72.89
N ARG A 4 -20.17 40.12 -71.76
CA ARG A 4 -20.91 41.34 -71.36
C ARG A 4 -20.98 41.37 -69.82
N LEU A 5 -20.89 42.57 -69.26
CA LEU A 5 -21.22 42.88 -67.87
C LEU A 5 -22.72 42.67 -67.59
N PHE A 6 -23.04 42.24 -66.35
CA PHE A 6 -24.22 42.70 -65.62
C PHE A 6 -23.83 42.96 -64.16
N THR A 7 -23.79 44.24 -63.81
CA THR A 7 -23.75 44.77 -62.45
C THR A 7 -25.15 45.27 -62.08
N ARG A 8 -25.61 44.96 -60.86
CA ARG A 8 -26.55 45.81 -60.07
C ARG A 8 -26.63 45.28 -58.63
N THR A 9 -26.00 45.98 -57.69
CA THR A 9 -26.63 46.83 -56.64
C THR A 9 -27.43 46.02 -55.62
N SER A 10 -26.85 45.76 -54.45
CA SER A 10 -26.98 46.59 -53.23
C SER A 10 -28.25 46.29 -52.44
N GLN A 11 -28.10 45.60 -51.31
CA GLN A 11 -28.75 45.96 -50.06
C GLN A 11 -27.91 45.42 -48.89
N ARG A 12 -27.34 46.33 -48.10
CA ARG A 12 -26.70 46.08 -46.82
C ARG A 12 -27.79 45.78 -45.78
N LEU A 13 -27.68 44.67 -45.06
CA LEU A 13 -28.28 44.49 -43.74
C LEU A 13 -27.16 44.17 -42.73
N PRO A 14 -27.30 44.62 -41.48
CA PRO A 14 -26.19 44.74 -40.54
C PRO A 14 -25.82 43.39 -39.92
N ARG A 15 -24.55 43.29 -39.50
CA ARG A 15 -23.99 42.15 -38.77
C ARG A 15 -24.81 41.86 -37.50
N LEU A 16 -25.50 40.72 -37.50
CA LEU A 16 -26.00 40.09 -36.28
C LEU A 16 -24.82 39.37 -35.60
N ASN A 17 -24.33 39.96 -34.51
CA ASN A 17 -23.47 39.29 -33.55
C ASN A 17 -24.27 38.14 -32.91
N TRP A 18 -24.02 36.91 -33.35
CA TRP A 18 -24.43 35.72 -32.62
C TRP A 18 -23.47 35.54 -31.43
N VAL A 19 -23.84 36.19 -30.33
CA VAL A 19 -23.32 35.92 -28.99
C VAL A 19 -23.84 34.54 -28.59
N SER A 20 -22.97 33.54 -28.59
CA SER A 20 -23.24 32.30 -27.88
C SER A 20 -23.36 32.61 -26.39
N PRO A 21 -24.31 32.00 -25.67
CA PRO A 21 -24.47 32.22 -24.25
C PRO A 21 -23.34 31.48 -23.50
N ILE A 22 -22.14 32.06 -23.51
CA ILE A 22 -21.20 31.86 -22.41
C ILE A 22 -21.87 32.55 -21.23
N ARG A 23 -22.47 31.75 -20.35
CA ARG A 23 -22.94 32.22 -19.05
C ARG A 23 -21.69 32.65 -18.28
N ARG A 24 -21.36 33.94 -18.44
CA ARG A 24 -20.42 34.69 -17.63
C ARG A 24 -20.99 34.72 -16.22
N TYR A 25 -20.68 33.72 -15.40
CA TYR A 25 -20.49 33.97 -13.97
C TYR A 25 -19.07 34.49 -13.81
N ALA A 26 -18.89 35.73 -14.24
CA ALA A 26 -17.67 36.50 -14.07
C ALA A 26 -17.94 37.52 -12.96
N LYS A 27 -17.13 37.44 -11.89
CA LYS A 27 -16.85 38.51 -10.93
C LYS A 27 -17.97 38.98 -9.99
N GLN A 28 -18.78 38.06 -9.44
CA GLN A 28 -19.37 38.31 -8.12
C GLN A 28 -18.84 37.27 -7.14
N PRO A 29 -18.37 37.66 -5.95
CA PRO A 29 -18.15 36.70 -4.87
C PRO A 29 -19.50 36.01 -4.62
N GLN A 30 -19.58 34.71 -4.91
CA GLN A 30 -20.64 33.88 -4.37
C GLN A 30 -20.30 33.73 -2.90
N TYR A 31 -20.89 34.57 -2.07
CA TYR A 31 -20.97 34.29 -0.65
C TYR A 31 -21.77 33.01 -0.52
N ASP A 32 -21.15 31.99 0.08
CA ASP A 32 -21.89 30.83 0.55
C ASP A 32 -22.97 31.37 1.50
N GLU A 33 -24.23 30.94 1.38
CA GLU A 33 -25.28 31.44 2.30
C GLU A 33 -24.85 31.19 3.76
N ALA A 34 -24.05 30.15 4.00
CA ALA A 34 -23.41 29.89 5.28
C ALA A 34 -22.47 31.01 5.77
N GLU A 35 -21.76 31.72 4.89
CA GLU A 35 -20.90 32.86 5.26
C GLU A 35 -21.70 34.13 5.54
N LEU A 36 -22.80 34.38 4.80
CA LEU A 36 -23.70 35.52 5.06
C LEU A 36 -24.43 35.39 6.40
N PHE A 37 -24.61 34.17 6.91
CA PHE A 37 -25.19 33.92 8.22
C PHE A 37 -24.14 33.67 9.32
N ALA A 38 -22.84 33.66 9.01
CA ALA A 38 -21.79 33.31 9.97
C ALA A 38 -21.76 34.21 11.21
N GLU A 39 -22.00 35.52 11.08
CA GLU A 39 -22.07 36.43 12.24
C GLU A 39 -23.30 36.16 13.14
N ASN A 40 -24.38 35.58 12.60
CA ASN A 40 -25.57 35.24 13.38
C ASN A 40 -25.57 33.80 13.90
N ILE A 41 -24.71 32.92 13.39
CA ILE A 41 -24.67 31.50 13.78
C ILE A 41 -24.02 31.30 15.16
N ASN A 42 -23.21 32.25 15.65
CA ASN A 42 -22.41 32.01 16.85
C ASN A 42 -23.08 32.32 18.21
N HIS A 43 -24.26 32.95 18.29
CA HIS A 43 -24.85 33.31 19.60
C HIS A 43 -26.38 33.14 19.75
N GLY A 44 -27.09 32.62 18.75
CA GLY A 44 -28.55 32.46 18.81
C GLY A 44 -29.00 30.99 18.77
N ALA A 45 -29.84 30.57 19.72
CA ALA A 45 -30.55 29.30 19.60
C ALA A 45 -31.40 29.30 18.31
N TYR A 46 -31.04 28.47 17.34
CA TYR A 46 -31.80 28.30 16.10
C TYR A 46 -33.25 27.89 16.43
N LYS A 47 -34.21 28.78 16.14
CA LYS A 47 -35.64 28.48 16.14
C LYS A 47 -36.09 28.33 14.70
N ALA A 48 -36.29 27.08 14.26
CA ALA A 48 -36.96 26.81 12.99
C ALA A 48 -38.35 27.49 13.00
N LYS A 49 -38.65 28.31 11.98
CA LYS A 49 -40.02 28.80 11.74
C LYS A 49 -40.88 27.60 11.34
N LYS A 50 -41.54 26.95 12.31
CA LYS A 50 -42.62 26.00 12.04
C LYS A 50 -43.79 26.77 11.43
N ARG A 51 -44.34 26.29 10.31
CA ARG A 51 -45.61 26.82 9.79
C ARG A 51 -46.72 26.35 10.73
N PRO A 52 -47.77 27.16 10.96
CA PRO A 52 -48.92 26.75 11.79
C PRO A 52 -49.65 25.50 11.28
N SER A 53 -49.42 25.07 10.04
CA SER A 53 -49.99 23.84 9.45
C SER A 53 -49.16 22.57 9.72
N ASP A 54 -48.01 22.66 10.39
CA ASP A 54 -47.13 21.50 10.65
C ASP A 54 -47.44 20.81 12.00
N GLU A 55 -48.63 21.06 12.57
CA GLU A 55 -49.13 20.34 13.75
C GLU A 55 -49.40 18.87 13.39
N HIS A 56 -48.53 17.99 13.91
CA HIS A 56 -48.64 16.53 13.85
C HIS A 56 -49.05 15.95 12.49
N PHE A 57 -48.16 16.07 11.50
CA PHE A 57 -48.12 15.04 10.47
C PHE A 57 -47.65 13.72 11.10
N GLN A 58 -48.58 12.93 11.61
CA GLN A 58 -48.33 11.52 11.89
C GLN A 58 -48.19 10.82 10.55
N TRP A 59 -46.98 10.34 10.26
CA TRP A 59 -46.80 9.34 9.23
C TRP A 59 -47.74 8.18 9.57
N PRO A 60 -48.67 7.78 8.68
CA PRO A 60 -49.46 6.58 8.94
C PRO A 60 -48.48 5.43 9.15
N GLU A 61 -48.56 4.76 10.31
CA GLU A 61 -47.73 3.59 10.60
C GLU A 61 -48.04 2.53 9.54
N LYS A 62 -47.12 2.36 8.60
CA LYS A 62 -47.21 1.33 7.58
C LYS A 62 -46.83 0.00 8.23
N SER A 63 -47.62 -1.04 7.98
CA SER A 63 -47.26 -2.39 8.46
C SER A 63 -45.90 -2.81 7.86
N PRO A 64 -45.13 -3.71 8.51
CA PRO A 64 -43.87 -4.20 7.96
C PRO A 64 -44.02 -4.70 6.51
N ASP A 65 -45.14 -5.37 6.20
CA ASP A 65 -45.47 -5.86 4.86
C ASP A 65 -45.80 -4.75 3.84
N GLN A 66 -46.33 -3.61 4.30
CA GLN A 66 -46.54 -2.45 3.44
C GLN A 66 -45.21 -1.75 3.14
N ILE A 67 -44.32 -1.65 4.14
CA ILE A 67 -42.98 -1.07 3.96
C ILE A 67 -42.17 -1.92 2.99
N THR A 68 -42.20 -3.26 3.13
CA THR A 68 -41.50 -4.15 2.20
C THR A 68 -42.06 -4.03 0.79
N LYS A 69 -43.38 -4.10 0.60
CA LYS A 69 -44.02 -3.93 -0.72
C LYS A 69 -43.74 -2.57 -1.36
N GLU A 70 -43.80 -1.48 -0.60
CA GLU A 70 -43.43 -0.17 -1.13
C GLU A 70 -41.95 -0.08 -1.45
N SER A 71 -41.08 -0.68 -0.64
CA SER A 71 -39.64 -0.72 -0.90
C SER A 71 -39.33 -1.51 -2.16
N GLU A 72 -40.01 -2.64 -2.40
CA GLU A 72 -39.92 -3.45 -3.61
C GLU A 72 -40.43 -2.68 -4.83
N LEU A 73 -41.56 -1.99 -4.70
CA LEU A 73 -42.15 -1.22 -5.79
C LEU A 73 -41.35 0.05 -6.12
N GLN A 74 -40.74 0.69 -5.12
CA GLN A 74 -39.76 1.75 -5.33
C GLN A 74 -38.49 1.21 -5.96
N TRP A 75 -38.00 0.04 -5.53
CA TRP A 75 -36.85 -0.64 -6.15
C TRP A 75 -37.12 -0.99 -7.60
N GLU A 76 -38.30 -1.52 -7.94
CA GLU A 76 -38.68 -1.78 -9.33
C GLU A 76 -38.72 -0.51 -10.18
N ARG A 77 -39.30 0.59 -9.65
CA ARG A 77 -39.36 1.87 -10.35
C ARG A 77 -37.97 2.45 -10.56
N MET A 78 -37.11 2.41 -9.55
CA MET A 78 -35.72 2.83 -9.62
C MET A 78 -34.90 1.94 -10.57
N ALA A 79 -35.14 0.63 -10.59
CA ALA A 79 -34.51 -0.30 -11.52
C ALA A 79 -34.95 -0.03 -12.97
N LYS A 80 -36.23 0.22 -13.21
CA LYS A 80 -36.77 0.61 -14.54
C LYS A 80 -36.20 1.97 -14.99
N LEU A 81 -36.16 2.96 -14.10
CA LEU A 81 -35.54 4.27 -14.37
C LEU A 81 -34.03 4.16 -14.63
N SER A 82 -33.33 3.34 -13.85
CA SER A 82 -31.91 3.00 -14.04
C SER A 82 -31.69 2.34 -15.40
N ALA A 83 -32.50 1.36 -15.77
CA ALA A 83 -32.39 0.67 -17.06
C ALA A 83 -32.68 1.61 -18.24
N VAL A 84 -33.69 2.49 -18.13
CA VAL A 84 -33.95 3.54 -19.12
C VAL A 84 -32.79 4.53 -19.18
N GLY A 85 -32.25 4.94 -18.04
CA GLY A 85 -31.09 5.83 -17.95
C GLY A 85 -29.83 5.21 -18.57
N GLN A 86 -29.55 3.93 -18.30
CA GLN A 86 -28.48 3.17 -18.91
C GLN A 86 -28.70 2.98 -20.41
N GLY A 87 -29.93 2.70 -20.86
CA GLY A 87 -30.27 2.59 -22.27
C GLY A 87 -30.09 3.90 -23.04
N ILE A 88 -30.53 5.02 -22.46
CA ILE A 88 -30.28 6.37 -23.02
C ILE A 88 -28.79 6.68 -23.02
N LEU A 89 -28.07 6.38 -21.94
CA LEU A 89 -26.62 6.60 -21.89
C LEU A 89 -25.89 5.79 -22.97
N ILE A 90 -26.25 4.52 -23.15
CA ILE A 90 -25.70 3.67 -24.22
C ILE A 90 -26.05 4.24 -25.59
N LEU A 91 -27.29 4.69 -25.83
CA LEU A 91 -27.66 5.31 -27.11
C LEU A 91 -26.94 6.65 -27.36
N VAL A 92 -26.74 7.46 -26.32
CA VAL A 92 -26.00 8.73 -26.41
C VAL A 92 -24.51 8.48 -26.59
N VAL A 93 -23.94 7.45 -25.96
CA VAL A 93 -22.54 7.08 -26.11
C VAL A 93 -22.31 6.40 -27.46
N VAL A 94 -23.13 5.44 -27.89
CA VAL A 94 -23.01 4.77 -29.18
C VAL A 94 -23.37 5.72 -30.33
N GLY A 95 -24.41 6.53 -30.18
CA GLY A 95 -24.77 7.58 -31.14
C GLY A 95 -23.75 8.71 -31.17
N GLY A 96 -23.23 9.12 -30.01
CA GLY A 96 -22.18 10.12 -29.87
C GLY A 96 -20.83 9.65 -30.40
N LEU A 97 -20.43 8.41 -30.10
CA LEU A 97 -19.22 7.79 -30.63
C LEU A 97 -19.40 7.45 -32.12
N GLY A 98 -20.57 6.99 -32.56
CA GLY A 98 -20.85 6.72 -33.96
C GLY A 98 -20.83 7.98 -34.80
N THR A 99 -21.46 9.06 -34.33
CA THR A 99 -21.39 10.38 -34.99
C THR A 99 -20.00 11.00 -34.89
N ALA A 100 -19.29 10.86 -33.75
CA ALA A 100 -17.91 11.32 -33.60
C ALA A 100 -16.93 10.49 -34.43
N TYR A 101 -17.21 9.22 -34.69
CA TYR A 101 -16.43 8.34 -35.57
C TYR A 101 -16.68 8.68 -37.04
N LEU A 102 -17.94 8.81 -37.45
CA LEU A 102 -18.31 9.23 -38.81
C LEU A 102 -17.83 10.66 -39.12
N ARG A 103 -17.87 11.56 -38.13
CA ARG A 103 -17.30 12.91 -38.21
C ARG A 103 -15.86 12.98 -37.71
N TRP A 104 -15.19 11.86 -37.42
CA TRP A 104 -13.80 11.91 -36.96
C TRP A 104 -12.90 12.68 -37.93
N PRO A 105 -13.04 12.57 -39.26
CA PRO A 105 -12.28 13.40 -40.19
C PRO A 105 -12.55 14.90 -40.00
N GLU A 106 -13.82 15.29 -39.84
CA GLU A 106 -14.24 16.68 -39.64
C GLU A 106 -13.82 17.24 -38.27
N LEU A 107 -13.96 16.45 -37.20
CA LEU A 107 -13.55 16.80 -35.84
C LEU A 107 -12.03 16.90 -35.71
N LYS A 108 -11.31 15.97 -36.35
CA LYS A 108 -9.84 15.99 -36.44
C LYS A 108 -9.36 17.24 -37.18
N SER A 109 -9.96 17.57 -38.32
CA SER A 109 -9.73 18.80 -39.08
C SER A 109 -9.99 20.05 -38.22
N TRP A 110 -11.17 20.15 -37.58
CA TRP A 110 -11.53 21.27 -36.73
C TRP A 110 -10.60 21.42 -35.51
N TRP A 111 -10.26 20.33 -34.84
CA TRP A 111 -9.36 20.34 -33.68
C TRP A 111 -7.93 20.74 -34.07
N LEU A 112 -7.44 20.25 -35.21
CA LEU A 112 -6.16 20.68 -35.78
C LEU A 112 -6.17 22.18 -36.14
N ILE A 113 -7.24 22.69 -36.75
CA ILE A 113 -7.39 24.12 -37.07
C ILE A 113 -7.38 24.98 -35.80
N LYS A 114 -7.99 24.49 -34.71
CA LYS A 114 -8.12 25.23 -33.45
C LYS A 114 -6.85 25.21 -32.61
N MET A 115 -6.09 24.11 -32.61
CA MET A 115 -4.79 24.01 -31.92
C MET A 115 -3.68 24.80 -32.64
N ASN A 116 -3.77 24.94 -33.97
CA ASN A 116 -2.71 25.56 -34.79
C ASN A 116 -3.02 26.99 -35.26
N GLY A 117 -3.95 27.70 -34.63
CA GLY A 117 -4.10 29.14 -34.85
C GLY A 117 -4.57 29.55 -36.26
N GLY A 118 -5.56 28.85 -36.84
CA GLY A 118 -6.37 29.42 -37.93
C GLY A 118 -5.71 29.52 -39.31
N ARG A 119 -4.59 28.84 -39.56
CA ARG A 119 -3.99 28.71 -40.89
C ARG A 119 -3.67 27.24 -41.17
N ILE A 120 -4.63 26.51 -41.73
CA ILE A 120 -4.41 25.18 -42.31
C ILE A 120 -5.19 25.10 -43.61
N ASN A 121 -4.46 25.23 -44.73
CA ASN A 121 -4.89 24.79 -46.04
C ASN A 121 -4.99 23.25 -46.01
N ALA A 122 -5.93 22.67 -46.77
CA ALA A 122 -6.20 21.21 -46.81
C ALA A 122 -4.96 20.32 -47.09
N THR A 123 -3.83 20.90 -47.48
CA THR A 123 -2.52 20.23 -47.55
C THR A 123 -1.88 19.91 -46.19
N GLN A 124 -2.41 20.40 -45.06
CA GLN A 124 -1.79 20.20 -43.74
C GLN A 124 -2.35 19.02 -42.92
N GLU A 125 -3.32 18.23 -43.39
CA GLU A 125 -3.71 16.98 -42.68
C GLU A 125 -2.56 15.96 -42.64
N GLN A 126 -1.79 15.87 -43.72
CA GLN A 126 -0.52 15.11 -43.73
C GLN A 126 0.49 15.72 -42.76
N SER A 127 0.61 17.05 -42.67
CA SER A 127 1.51 17.71 -41.71
C SER A 127 1.16 17.47 -40.23
N GLY A 128 -0.14 17.29 -39.93
CA GLY A 128 -0.62 17.03 -38.58
C GLY A 128 -0.33 15.60 -38.14
N GLN A 129 -0.48 14.63 -39.06
CA GLN A 129 -0.06 13.25 -38.82
C GLN A 129 1.46 13.15 -38.67
N ASP A 130 2.22 13.82 -39.53
CA ASP A 130 3.68 13.87 -39.42
C ASP A 130 4.14 14.53 -38.11
N SER A 131 3.45 15.58 -37.66
CA SER A 131 3.74 16.25 -36.38
C SER A 131 3.46 15.34 -35.19
N LEU A 132 2.32 14.64 -35.19
CA LEU A 132 1.97 13.68 -34.14
C LEU A 132 2.95 12.50 -34.13
N GLU A 133 3.26 11.93 -35.28
CA GLU A 133 4.26 10.87 -35.40
C GLU A 133 5.63 11.33 -34.94
N LYS A 134 6.06 12.56 -35.27
CA LYS A 134 7.31 13.14 -34.76
C LYS A 134 7.29 13.25 -33.24
N LEU A 135 6.19 13.68 -32.64
CA LEU A 135 6.05 13.74 -31.18
C LEU A 135 6.07 12.35 -30.54
N ILE A 136 5.38 11.37 -31.12
CA ILE A 136 5.39 9.97 -30.66
C ILE A 136 6.80 9.40 -30.77
N ARG A 137 7.48 9.58 -31.91
CA ARG A 137 8.87 9.14 -32.13
C ARG A 137 9.84 9.86 -31.19
N GLN A 138 9.64 11.14 -30.91
CA GLN A 138 10.47 11.89 -29.97
C GLN A 138 10.25 11.40 -28.53
N LYS A 139 9.00 11.13 -28.15
CA LYS A 139 8.66 10.54 -26.84
C LYS A 139 9.26 9.14 -26.71
N ALA A 140 9.14 8.29 -27.74
CA ALA A 140 9.75 6.96 -27.77
C ALA A 140 11.29 7.04 -27.68
N LYS A 141 11.93 7.94 -28.43
CA LYS A 141 13.38 8.18 -28.34
C LYS A 141 13.81 8.65 -26.95
N ASN A 142 13.02 9.50 -26.30
CA ASN A 142 13.30 9.94 -24.93
C ASN A 142 13.15 8.79 -23.93
N LEU A 143 12.10 7.97 -24.07
CA LEU A 143 11.90 6.78 -23.24
C LEU A 143 13.03 5.76 -23.42
N LEU A 144 13.47 5.50 -24.65
CA LEU A 144 14.59 4.60 -24.97
C LEU A 144 15.91 5.05 -24.30
N ARG A 145 16.13 6.36 -24.15
CA ARG A 145 17.30 6.90 -23.44
C ARG A 145 17.24 6.71 -21.93
N GLU A 146 16.06 6.51 -21.36
CA GLU A 146 15.85 6.30 -19.93
C GLU A 146 16.02 4.83 -19.52
N ILE A 147 15.91 3.90 -20.48
CA ILE A 147 16.12 2.48 -20.24
C ILE A 147 17.63 2.22 -20.08
N PRO A 148 18.07 1.60 -18.96
CA PRO A 148 19.47 1.27 -18.79
C PRO A 148 19.91 0.21 -19.80
N GLN A 149 20.99 0.47 -20.54
CA GLN A 149 21.62 -0.54 -21.40
C GLN A 149 22.47 -1.47 -20.52
N VAL A 150 22.06 -2.72 -20.42
CA VAL A 150 22.76 -3.76 -19.65
C VAL A 150 23.87 -4.36 -20.53
N PRO A 151 25.16 -4.18 -20.19
CA PRO A 151 26.24 -4.74 -20.98
C PRO A 151 26.18 -6.27 -21.04
N ALA A 152 26.52 -6.86 -22.19
CA ALA A 152 26.43 -8.30 -22.42
C ALA A 152 27.30 -9.16 -21.48
N PHE A 153 28.34 -8.59 -20.86
CA PHE A 153 29.21 -9.30 -19.92
C PHE A 153 28.59 -9.45 -18.51
N GLN A 154 27.53 -8.71 -18.20
CA GLN A 154 26.85 -8.79 -16.91
C GLN A 154 26.03 -10.08 -16.85
N LEU A 155 25.99 -10.77 -15.71
CA LEU A 155 25.15 -11.97 -15.60
C LEU A 155 23.67 -11.57 -15.51
N GLY A 156 22.80 -12.39 -16.09
CA GLY A 156 21.36 -12.17 -16.11
C GLY A 156 20.64 -12.63 -14.83
N ILE A 157 19.31 -12.61 -14.88
CA ILE A 157 18.42 -13.02 -13.79
C ILE A 157 18.47 -14.52 -13.47
N ASP A 158 19.22 -15.31 -14.25
CA ASP A 158 19.40 -16.74 -13.96
C ASP A 158 20.47 -16.99 -12.89
N HIS A 159 21.38 -16.04 -12.69
CA HIS A 159 22.46 -16.16 -11.71
C HIS A 159 22.07 -15.47 -10.39
N PRO A 160 22.34 -16.10 -9.23
CA PRO A 160 22.11 -15.48 -7.93
C PRO A 160 22.76 -14.10 -7.82
N GLY A 161 22.09 -13.20 -7.12
CA GLY A 161 22.60 -11.85 -6.87
C GLY A 161 21.52 -10.96 -6.27
N VAL A 162 21.71 -9.66 -6.44
CA VAL A 162 20.77 -8.65 -5.96
C VAL A 162 20.49 -7.66 -7.07
N TYR A 163 19.21 -7.35 -7.27
CA TYR A 163 18.75 -6.26 -8.14
C TYR A 163 18.05 -5.23 -7.29
N ILE A 164 18.36 -3.96 -7.50
CA ILE A 164 17.80 -2.83 -6.77
C ILE A 164 17.19 -1.82 -7.74
N TRP A 165 16.10 -1.18 -7.32
CA TRP A 165 15.48 -0.07 -8.04
C TRP A 165 14.79 0.89 -7.06
N GLY A 166 14.28 2.02 -7.58
CA GLY A 166 13.89 3.16 -6.77
C GLY A 166 15.04 4.16 -6.60
N ARG A 167 15.07 4.87 -5.48
CA ARG A 167 16.07 5.92 -5.17
C ARG A 167 17.40 5.30 -4.74
N CYS A 168 18.40 5.22 -5.62
CA CYS A 168 19.73 4.66 -5.32
C CYS A 168 20.82 5.73 -5.35
N HIS A 169 21.54 5.96 -4.23
CA HIS A 169 22.61 6.94 -3.96
C HIS A 169 22.32 8.44 -4.22
N SER A 170 21.51 8.76 -5.23
CA SER A 170 21.01 10.10 -5.64
C SER A 170 20.18 10.04 -6.94
N LYS A 171 20.13 8.89 -7.62
CA LYS A 171 19.42 8.70 -8.89
C LYS A 171 18.27 7.71 -8.71
N ASP A 172 17.16 8.03 -9.36
CA ASP A 172 16.01 7.15 -9.41
C ASP A 172 16.19 6.15 -10.54
N SER A 173 16.12 4.86 -10.21
CA SER A 173 16.12 3.78 -11.18
C SER A 173 14.70 3.28 -11.38
N LEU A 174 14.17 3.45 -12.59
CA LEU A 174 12.84 3.00 -12.98
C LEU A 174 12.77 1.48 -13.27
N PHE A 175 13.92 0.84 -13.43
CA PHE A 175 14.06 -0.58 -13.73
C PHE A 175 14.97 -1.26 -12.69
N PRO A 176 14.79 -2.57 -12.44
CA PRO A 176 15.72 -3.36 -11.64
C PRO A 176 17.14 -3.33 -12.22
N VAL A 177 18.09 -2.82 -11.44
CA VAL A 177 19.52 -2.77 -11.80
C VAL A 177 20.29 -3.73 -10.91
N ARG A 178 21.14 -4.56 -11.53
CA ARG A 178 21.92 -5.57 -10.81
C ARG A 178 23.10 -4.94 -10.08
N VAL A 179 23.39 -5.44 -8.87
CA VAL A 179 24.49 -5.00 -8.02
C VAL A 179 25.66 -5.99 -8.16
N PRO A 180 26.70 -5.69 -8.97
CA PRO A 180 27.70 -6.68 -9.38
C PRO A 180 28.51 -7.29 -8.22
N ASN A 181 28.76 -6.50 -7.17
CA ASN A 181 29.54 -6.95 -6.00
C ASN A 181 28.81 -7.98 -5.13
N LEU A 182 27.50 -8.17 -5.35
CA LEU A 182 26.67 -9.17 -4.65
C LEU A 182 26.37 -10.39 -5.53
N ASP A 183 26.98 -10.50 -6.71
CA ASP A 183 26.80 -11.62 -7.62
C ASP A 183 27.20 -12.96 -6.97
N GLY A 184 26.40 -13.99 -7.21
CA GLY A 184 26.60 -15.34 -6.67
C GLY A 184 26.22 -15.52 -5.20
N ARG A 185 25.91 -14.44 -4.47
CA ARG A 185 25.49 -14.52 -3.06
C ARG A 185 23.99 -14.77 -2.93
N LYS A 186 23.61 -15.60 -1.97
CA LYS A 186 22.24 -15.72 -1.47
C LYS A 186 22.16 -15.20 -0.04
N PHE A 187 20.97 -14.78 0.37
CA PHE A 187 20.70 -14.18 1.68
C PHE A 187 19.52 -14.86 2.36
N ARG A 188 19.51 -14.96 3.67
CA ARG A 188 18.33 -15.45 4.40
C ARG A 188 17.21 -14.40 4.41
N ASP A 189 17.61 -13.13 4.55
CA ASP A 189 16.74 -11.96 4.63
C ASP A 189 17.49 -10.69 4.21
N ILE A 190 16.78 -9.71 3.65
CA ILE A 190 17.32 -8.39 3.28
C ILE A 190 16.38 -7.31 3.81
N LEU A 191 16.96 -6.26 4.38
CA LEU A 191 16.24 -5.07 4.79
C LEU A 191 16.84 -3.83 4.15
N LEU A 192 16.02 -3.12 3.38
CA LEU A 192 16.41 -1.85 2.79
C LEU A 192 16.27 -0.74 3.83
N ALA A 193 17.18 0.24 3.79
CA ALA A 193 17.14 1.34 4.73
C ALA A 193 15.89 2.23 4.52
N PRO A 194 15.17 2.60 5.60
CA PRO A 194 14.07 3.54 5.50
C PRO A 194 14.59 4.99 5.37
N SER A 195 14.43 5.59 4.19
CA SER A 195 14.69 7.01 3.85
C SER A 195 16.12 7.53 4.12
N ASP A 196 16.43 8.75 3.65
CA ASP A 196 17.76 9.30 3.33
C ASP A 196 18.82 9.33 4.47
N ASP A 197 18.50 8.87 5.68
CA ASP A 197 19.42 8.78 6.81
C ASP A 197 20.56 7.77 6.59
N PHE A 198 20.32 6.73 5.78
CA PHE A 198 21.29 5.67 5.53
C PHE A 198 21.40 5.33 4.05
N ASN A 199 22.59 5.51 3.49
CA ASN A 199 23.00 4.86 2.24
C ASN A 199 23.38 3.38 2.42
N THR A 200 23.07 2.79 3.59
CA THR A 200 23.45 1.42 3.94
C THR A 200 22.22 0.55 4.16
N ASN A 201 22.06 -0.45 3.31
CA ASN A 201 21.09 -1.53 3.45
C ASN A 201 21.67 -2.64 4.34
N PHE A 202 20.83 -3.55 4.82
CA PHE A 202 21.23 -4.68 5.68
C PHE A 202 20.82 -6.00 5.04
N ALA A 203 21.58 -7.06 5.30
CA ALA A 203 21.26 -8.41 4.88
C ALA A 203 21.78 -9.44 5.88
N ILE A 204 21.12 -10.59 5.94
CA ILE A 204 21.63 -11.78 6.63
C ILE A 204 22.17 -12.74 5.57
N ASP A 205 23.44 -13.08 5.65
CA ASP A 205 24.07 -14.00 4.72
C ASP A 205 23.63 -15.47 4.93
N GLU A 206 24.15 -16.38 4.11
CA GLU A 206 23.84 -17.81 4.20
C GLU A 206 24.26 -18.44 5.54
N LYS A 207 25.31 -17.91 6.18
CA LYS A 207 25.82 -18.38 7.47
C LYS A 207 24.94 -17.91 8.63
N GLY A 208 24.28 -16.77 8.47
CA GLY A 208 23.49 -16.12 9.52
C GLY A 208 24.22 -14.92 10.14
N ASP A 209 25.18 -14.35 9.43
CA ASP A 209 25.92 -13.15 9.82
C ASP A 209 25.15 -11.91 9.34
N LEU A 210 25.12 -10.88 10.17
CA LEU A 210 24.56 -9.59 9.77
C LEU A 210 25.61 -8.81 8.99
N ILE A 211 25.27 -8.43 7.76
CA ILE A 211 26.08 -7.57 6.92
C ILE A 211 25.32 -6.27 6.62
N SER A 212 26.04 -5.15 6.52
CA SER A 212 25.57 -3.99 5.78
C SER A 212 26.12 -4.00 4.37
N TRP A 213 25.39 -3.41 3.45
CA TRP A 213 25.79 -3.22 2.08
C TRP A 213 25.31 -1.88 1.54
N ASP A 214 26.10 -1.21 0.71
CA ASP A 214 25.69 0.02 0.03
C ASP A 214 25.09 -0.27 -1.36
N ASP A 215 24.56 0.73 -2.04
CA ASP A 215 23.99 0.55 -3.39
C ASP A 215 25.04 0.14 -4.45
N LEU A 216 26.35 0.24 -4.13
CA LEU A 216 27.46 -0.27 -4.96
C LEU A 216 27.78 -1.74 -4.64
N GLY A 217 27.15 -2.32 -3.62
CA GLY A 217 27.35 -3.69 -3.15
C GLY A 217 28.63 -3.90 -2.32
N GLN A 218 29.26 -2.84 -1.81
CA GLN A 218 30.33 -2.98 -0.83
C GLN A 218 29.74 -3.51 0.47
N THR A 219 30.21 -4.69 0.92
CA THR A 219 29.68 -5.34 2.12
C THR A 219 30.60 -5.19 3.31
N LYS A 220 30.03 -4.88 4.48
CA LYS A 220 30.72 -4.87 5.77
C LYS A 220 29.98 -5.77 6.76
N THR A 221 30.69 -6.74 7.35
CA THR A 221 30.12 -7.57 8.42
C THR A 221 29.97 -6.76 9.70
N ILE A 222 28.77 -6.72 10.27
CA ILE A 222 28.45 -6.01 11.52
C ILE A 222 28.50 -6.99 12.70
N LEU A 223 27.80 -8.13 12.58
CA LEU A 223 27.74 -9.15 13.63
C LEU A 223 27.89 -10.55 13.04
N PRO A 224 29.07 -11.18 13.19
CA PRO A 224 29.29 -12.56 12.78
C PRO A 224 28.81 -13.58 13.84
N ASP A 225 28.59 -14.82 13.39
CA ASP A 225 28.33 -16.03 14.18
C ASP A 225 27.07 -15.98 15.08
N GLN A 226 26.04 -15.20 14.73
CA GLN A 226 24.79 -15.10 15.50
C GLN A 226 23.65 -15.98 14.98
N ASP A 227 23.84 -16.72 13.88
CA ASP A 227 22.84 -17.62 13.30
C ASP A 227 21.47 -16.92 13.07
N LEU A 228 21.51 -15.71 12.52
CA LEU A 228 20.33 -14.89 12.29
C LEU A 228 19.42 -15.48 11.19
N THR A 229 18.13 -15.19 11.28
CA THR A 229 17.08 -15.74 10.41
C THR A 229 16.23 -14.66 9.74
N SER A 230 15.89 -13.62 10.49
CA SER A 230 15.09 -12.49 10.00
C SER A 230 15.44 -11.21 10.76
N MET A 231 15.15 -10.07 10.15
CA MET A 231 15.41 -8.76 10.74
C MET A 231 14.29 -7.75 10.49
N LYS A 232 14.13 -6.80 11.41
CA LYS A 232 13.22 -5.66 11.27
C LYS A 232 13.88 -4.40 11.83
N TYR A 233 13.55 -3.26 11.26
CA TYR A 233 14.03 -1.96 11.72
C TYR A 233 12.91 -1.23 12.47
N SER A 234 13.26 -0.62 13.59
CA SER A 234 12.34 0.17 14.41
C SER A 234 13.11 1.14 15.29
N SER A 235 12.65 2.39 15.43
CA SER A 235 13.28 3.44 16.26
C SER A 235 14.79 3.64 16.03
N HIS A 236 15.31 3.45 14.82
CA HIS A 236 16.75 3.50 14.50
C HIS A 236 17.61 2.32 15.01
N PHE A 237 16.95 1.25 15.43
CA PHE A 237 17.58 -0.01 15.84
C PHE A 237 17.19 -1.12 14.87
N LEU A 238 18.07 -2.11 14.75
CA LEU A 238 17.76 -3.36 14.09
C LEU A 238 17.44 -4.42 15.15
N TYR A 239 16.31 -5.09 14.97
CA TYR A 239 15.90 -6.24 15.75
C TYR A 239 16.05 -7.48 14.89
N ALA A 240 16.87 -8.43 15.33
CA ALA A 240 17.17 -9.63 14.54
C ALA A 240 16.87 -10.90 15.33
N LEU A 241 16.15 -11.84 14.70
CA LEU A 241 15.80 -13.13 15.30
C LEU A 241 16.85 -14.19 14.93
N ASN A 242 17.40 -14.86 15.93
CA ASN A 242 18.31 -15.98 15.71
C ASN A 242 17.58 -17.34 15.63
N LYS A 243 18.26 -18.39 15.15
CA LYS A 243 17.71 -19.76 15.10
C LYS A 243 17.31 -20.34 16.47
N LYS A 244 17.81 -19.78 17.57
CA LYS A 244 17.42 -20.18 18.94
C LYS A 244 16.09 -19.58 19.37
N GLY A 245 15.58 -18.60 18.61
CA GLY A 245 14.36 -17.85 18.91
C GLY A 245 14.55 -16.74 19.93
N GLU A 246 15.75 -16.14 19.96
CA GLU A 246 16.06 -14.93 20.72
C GLU A 246 16.10 -13.72 19.76
N ILE A 247 15.61 -12.57 20.21
CA ILE A 247 15.69 -11.32 19.45
C ILE A 247 16.86 -10.49 19.98
N LEU A 248 17.83 -10.21 19.10
CA LEU A 248 18.95 -9.33 19.37
C LEU A 248 18.57 -7.87 19.07
N VAL A 249 19.06 -6.94 19.90
CA VAL A 249 18.81 -5.49 19.77
C VAL A 249 20.09 -4.81 19.32
N ILE A 250 20.12 -4.26 18.11
CA ILE A 250 21.37 -3.83 17.46
C ILE A 250 21.32 -2.32 17.17
N PRO A 251 22.10 -1.49 17.86
CA PRO A 251 22.17 -0.04 17.64
C PRO A 251 22.96 0.30 16.37
N ILE A 252 22.28 0.48 15.24
CA ILE A 252 22.95 0.77 13.95
C ILE A 252 23.72 2.10 13.98
N ARG A 253 23.15 3.13 14.64
CA ARG A 253 23.74 4.49 14.65
C ARG A 253 25.01 4.61 15.48
N THR A 254 25.22 3.70 16.42
CA THR A 254 26.31 3.80 17.40
C THR A 254 27.12 2.51 17.38
N PRO A 255 28.05 2.34 16.42
CA PRO A 255 28.86 1.13 16.30
C PRO A 255 29.65 0.82 17.58
N ASP A 256 30.02 1.84 18.36
CA ASP A 256 30.71 1.68 19.65
C ASP A 256 29.84 0.92 20.67
N LEU A 257 28.52 1.15 20.66
CA LEU A 257 27.58 0.40 21.49
C LEU A 257 27.50 -1.06 21.05
N ILE A 258 27.58 -1.34 19.74
CA ILE A 258 27.67 -2.73 19.25
C ILE A 258 28.94 -3.38 19.81
N ALA A 259 30.09 -2.74 19.68
CA ALA A 259 31.38 -3.29 20.11
C ALA A 259 31.42 -3.59 21.62
N SER A 260 30.84 -2.72 22.45
CA SER A 260 30.76 -2.94 23.91
C SER A 260 29.90 -4.12 24.34
N GLN A 261 28.98 -4.58 23.48
CA GLN A 261 28.07 -5.69 23.75
C GLN A 261 28.56 -7.03 23.17
N VAL A 262 29.71 -7.01 22.49
CA VAL A 262 30.33 -8.19 21.89
C VAL A 262 31.37 -8.75 22.86
N SER A 263 31.14 -9.95 23.36
CA SER A 263 32.10 -10.71 24.16
C SER A 263 32.70 -11.85 23.34
N SER A 264 34.02 -12.03 23.43
CA SER A 264 34.70 -13.15 22.78
C SER A 264 34.78 -14.35 23.73
N ARG A 265 34.23 -15.51 23.32
CA ARG A 265 34.33 -16.76 24.09
C ARG A 265 35.15 -17.78 23.32
N ARG A 266 36.31 -18.14 23.87
CA ARG A 266 37.13 -19.24 23.34
C ARG A 266 36.40 -20.56 23.48
N SER A 267 36.34 -21.35 22.40
CA SER A 267 35.73 -22.68 22.45
C SER A 267 36.55 -23.59 23.35
N LYS A 268 35.88 -24.27 24.29
CA LYS A 268 36.52 -25.28 25.15
C LYS A 268 36.96 -26.52 24.36
N LEU A 269 36.26 -26.85 23.27
CA LEU A 269 36.52 -28.04 22.44
C LEU A 269 37.53 -27.78 21.31
N LEU A 270 37.64 -26.53 20.84
CA LEU A 270 38.53 -26.14 19.74
C LEU A 270 39.26 -24.86 20.16
N PRO A 271 40.42 -24.96 20.84
CA PRO A 271 41.12 -23.81 21.40
C PRO A 271 41.53 -22.75 20.37
N TRP A 272 41.63 -23.10 19.09
CA TRP A 272 41.91 -22.14 18.01
C TRP A 272 40.65 -21.40 17.52
N LYS A 273 39.45 -21.79 17.94
CA LYS A 273 38.20 -21.11 17.58
C LYS A 273 37.73 -20.19 18.71
N THR A 274 37.62 -18.92 18.38
CA THR A 274 36.97 -17.90 19.22
C THR A 274 35.59 -17.65 18.63
N LYS A 275 34.53 -17.82 19.43
CA LYS A 275 33.17 -17.44 19.02
C LYS A 275 32.85 -16.06 19.57
N LEU A 276 32.30 -15.20 18.72
CA LEU A 276 31.76 -13.91 19.16
C LEU A 276 30.35 -14.14 19.69
N ARG A 277 30.07 -13.58 20.86
CA ARG A 277 28.76 -13.64 21.50
C ARG A 277 28.26 -12.22 21.64
N TYR A 278 27.09 -11.95 21.07
CA TYR A 278 26.37 -10.71 21.30
C TYR A 278 25.47 -10.85 22.52
N ASP A 279 25.65 -9.98 23.51
CA ASP A 279 24.95 -10.12 24.79
C ASP A 279 23.66 -9.28 24.89
N TRP A 280 23.48 -8.27 24.03
CA TRP A 280 22.27 -7.44 24.03
C TRP A 280 21.10 -8.12 23.30
N LYS A 281 20.19 -8.68 24.09
CA LYS A 281 18.97 -9.35 23.62
C LYS A 281 17.76 -8.98 24.46
N LEU A 282 16.57 -9.08 23.86
CA LEU A 282 15.32 -8.93 24.62
C LEU A 282 15.23 -10.02 25.68
N GLN A 283 14.94 -9.62 26.92
CA GLN A 283 14.87 -10.52 28.06
C GLN A 283 13.56 -11.31 28.06
N THR A 284 13.57 -12.50 27.45
CA THR A 284 12.40 -13.40 27.41
C THR A 284 12.29 -14.26 28.66
N ASN A 285 13.40 -14.60 29.32
CA ASN A 285 13.46 -15.58 30.40
C ASN A 285 12.59 -15.23 31.63
N GLN A 286 12.36 -13.94 31.89
CA GLN A 286 11.57 -13.49 33.04
C GLN A 286 10.07 -13.52 32.77
N ILE A 287 9.67 -13.47 31.49
CA ILE A 287 8.28 -13.25 31.07
C ILE A 287 7.69 -14.53 30.47
N PHE A 288 8.48 -15.28 29.72
CA PHE A 288 8.05 -16.55 29.16
C PHE A 288 7.85 -17.57 30.27
N ASN A 289 6.69 -18.23 30.26
CA ASN A 289 6.40 -19.25 31.25
C ASN A 289 7.12 -20.56 30.87
N GLY A 290 8.37 -20.68 31.30
CA GLY A 290 9.18 -21.88 31.07
C GLY A 290 8.54 -23.18 31.58
N LYS A 291 7.66 -23.10 32.59
CA LYS A 291 6.90 -24.26 33.11
C LYS A 291 5.85 -24.76 32.12
N GLU A 292 5.26 -23.86 31.32
CA GLU A 292 4.33 -24.20 30.24
C GLU A 292 5.04 -24.62 28.94
N GLY A 293 6.38 -24.62 28.91
CA GLY A 293 7.16 -24.93 27.70
C GLY A 293 7.34 -23.74 26.75
N GLU A 294 7.09 -22.52 27.21
CA GLU A 294 7.35 -21.29 26.48
C GLU A 294 8.84 -20.95 26.52
N LYS A 295 9.51 -21.02 25.37
CA LYS A 295 10.99 -21.00 25.30
C LYS A 295 11.56 -20.15 24.18
N ARG A 296 10.81 -19.93 23.10
CA ARG A 296 11.35 -19.30 21.89
C ARG A 296 10.33 -18.41 21.21
N VAL A 297 10.82 -17.34 20.59
CA VAL A 297 10.06 -16.52 19.65
C VAL A 297 9.98 -17.26 18.31
N VAL A 298 8.78 -17.30 17.72
CA VAL A 298 8.51 -17.92 16.42
C VAL A 298 8.37 -16.87 15.31
N GLN A 299 7.73 -15.74 15.63
CA GLN A 299 7.54 -14.63 14.72
C GLN A 299 7.67 -13.33 15.50
N PHE A 300 8.19 -12.29 14.87
CA PHE A 300 8.07 -10.93 15.36
C PHE A 300 7.86 -9.99 14.17
N ASP A 301 7.26 -8.85 14.44
CA ASP A 301 7.15 -7.75 13.49
C ASP A 301 7.29 -6.42 14.22
N ALA A 302 7.70 -5.39 13.50
CA ALA A 302 8.01 -4.10 14.11
C ALA A 302 7.39 -2.95 13.31
N GLY A 303 6.89 -1.95 14.03
CA GLY A 303 6.47 -0.67 13.49
C GLY A 303 7.53 0.41 13.72
N SER A 304 7.11 1.68 13.73
CA SER A 304 8.03 2.81 13.92
C SER A 304 8.62 2.86 15.32
N HIS A 305 7.83 2.58 16.36
CA HIS A 305 8.20 2.70 17.78
C HIS A 305 7.74 1.53 18.66
N HIS A 306 7.37 0.41 18.05
CA HIS A 306 6.96 -0.79 18.76
C HIS A 306 7.39 -2.05 18.03
N LEU A 307 7.47 -3.13 18.79
CA LEU A 307 7.68 -4.48 18.31
C LEU A 307 6.66 -5.39 18.96
N VAL A 308 6.09 -6.30 18.17
CA VAL A 308 5.19 -7.34 18.63
C VAL A 308 5.80 -8.68 18.26
N LEU A 309 5.71 -9.66 19.15
CA LEU A 309 6.26 -10.99 18.94
C LEU A 309 5.28 -12.07 19.36
N LEU A 310 5.47 -13.26 18.79
CA LEU A 310 4.74 -14.48 19.10
C LEU A 310 5.68 -15.52 19.67
N SER A 311 5.29 -16.10 20.80
CA SER A 311 5.99 -17.25 21.38
C SER A 311 5.62 -18.56 20.69
N ASN A 312 6.36 -19.64 21.00
CA ASN A 312 6.06 -20.98 20.51
C ASN A 312 4.75 -21.59 21.02
N LEU A 313 4.07 -20.94 21.98
CA LEU A 313 2.74 -21.30 22.43
C LEU A 313 1.65 -20.41 21.79
N GLY A 314 2.03 -19.51 20.87
CA GLY A 314 1.13 -18.56 20.23
C GLY A 314 0.62 -17.46 21.17
N LYS A 315 1.37 -17.12 22.22
CA LYS A 315 1.11 -15.91 23.02
C LYS A 315 1.78 -14.71 22.38
N ALA A 316 1.07 -13.59 22.37
CA ALA A 316 1.53 -12.31 21.88
C ALA A 316 2.11 -11.44 23.00
N TYR A 317 3.24 -10.81 22.71
CA TYR A 317 3.92 -9.85 23.57
C TYR A 317 4.26 -8.60 22.78
N CYS A 318 4.29 -7.44 23.44
CA CYS A 318 4.71 -6.18 22.85
C CYS A 318 5.89 -5.56 23.60
N CYS A 319 6.59 -4.63 22.94
CA CYS A 319 7.71 -3.90 23.51
C CYS A 319 7.85 -2.54 22.81
N ALA A 320 8.24 -1.50 23.56
CA ALA A 320 8.73 -0.25 22.98
C ALA A 320 10.14 -0.44 22.41
N THR A 321 10.38 0.14 21.24
CA THR A 321 11.67 0.02 20.55
C THR A 321 12.48 1.31 20.65
N GLY A 322 13.80 1.18 20.67
CA GLY A 322 14.72 2.31 20.77
C GLY A 322 15.56 2.27 22.05
N ASN A 323 16.23 3.38 22.35
CA ASN A 323 17.07 3.53 23.55
C ASN A 323 16.80 4.85 24.28
N ASP A 324 16.35 5.89 23.58
CA ASP A 324 16.06 7.19 24.18
C ASP A 324 14.62 7.26 24.69
N GLN A 325 14.46 7.42 26.01
CA GLN A 325 13.18 7.82 26.62
C GLN A 325 12.99 9.34 26.66
N LYS A 326 14.00 10.11 26.21
CA LYS A 326 14.07 11.56 26.43
C LYS A 326 13.19 12.39 25.49
N GLN A 327 12.75 11.83 24.37
CA GLN A 327 11.78 12.50 23.52
C GLN A 327 10.38 12.11 23.98
N ALA A 328 9.47 13.09 24.06
CA ALA A 328 8.08 12.90 24.45
C ALA A 328 7.34 12.06 23.40
N GLN A 329 7.61 10.75 23.39
CA GLN A 329 6.94 9.79 22.55
C GLN A 329 5.55 9.55 23.14
N VAL A 330 4.53 9.86 22.34
CA VAL A 330 3.14 9.64 22.73
C VAL A 330 2.72 8.25 22.25
N SER A 331 2.18 7.44 23.15
CA SER A 331 1.57 6.18 22.76
C SER A 331 0.33 6.44 21.92
N LYS A 332 0.24 5.77 20.77
CA LYS A 332 -0.93 5.77 19.88
C LYS A 332 -1.76 4.50 20.04
N GLY A 333 -1.56 3.75 21.13
CA GLY A 333 -2.23 2.48 21.42
C GLY A 333 -1.57 1.25 20.76
N GLN A 334 -0.43 1.41 20.09
CA GLN A 334 0.23 0.38 19.29
C GLN A 334 0.68 -0.87 20.07
N PHE A 335 0.72 -0.77 21.41
CA PHE A 335 1.10 -1.85 22.31
C PHE A 335 -0.05 -2.82 22.63
N GLY A 336 -1.31 -2.38 22.49
CA GLY A 336 -2.46 -3.22 22.83
C GLY A 336 -2.63 -3.49 24.32
N ILE A 337 -2.01 -2.68 25.17
CA ILE A 337 -2.14 -2.76 26.63
C ILE A 337 -2.82 -1.46 27.10
N PRO A 338 -3.96 -1.55 27.83
CA PRO A 338 -4.70 -0.37 28.29
C PRO A 338 -3.86 0.62 29.11
N THR A 339 -2.88 0.13 29.88
CA THR A 339 -2.00 0.95 30.73
C THR A 339 -0.93 1.72 29.96
N PHE A 340 -0.79 1.49 28.66
CA PHE A 340 0.07 2.24 27.76
C PHE A 340 -0.79 3.01 26.76
N SER A 341 -1.87 3.64 27.23
CA SER A 341 -2.71 4.51 26.41
C SER A 341 -2.01 5.82 26.11
N GLN A 342 -2.63 6.65 25.25
CA GLN A 342 -2.15 8.00 24.95
C GLN A 342 -2.07 8.94 26.16
N PHE A 343 -2.74 8.60 27.26
CA PHE A 343 -2.77 9.40 28.49
C PHE A 343 -1.81 8.88 29.56
N ASP A 344 -1.21 7.71 29.32
CA ASP A 344 -0.31 7.04 30.25
C ASP A 344 1.15 7.27 29.84
N GLU A 345 2.06 6.89 30.73
CA GLU A 345 3.49 6.92 30.43
C GLU A 345 3.86 5.94 29.32
N PHE A 346 4.79 6.36 28.47
CA PHE A 346 5.30 5.51 27.41
C PHE A 346 6.07 4.32 28.02
N PRO A 347 5.85 3.09 27.53
CA PRO A 347 6.48 1.92 28.12
C PRO A 347 8.01 1.97 28.04
N PRO A 348 8.71 1.32 28.99
CA PRO A 348 10.16 1.22 28.95
C PRO A 348 10.66 0.49 27.70
N ASN A 349 11.70 1.05 27.09
CA ASN A 349 12.31 0.54 25.87
C ASN A 349 12.92 -0.85 26.11
N ASN A 350 12.78 -1.76 25.13
CA ASN A 350 13.33 -3.12 25.14
C ASN A 350 12.84 -4.01 26.31
N GLN A 351 11.78 -3.60 27.02
CA GLN A 351 11.08 -4.43 28.00
C GLN A 351 9.83 -5.06 27.38
N LEU A 352 9.69 -6.36 27.53
CA LEU A 352 8.56 -7.12 27.01
C LEU A 352 7.37 -7.06 27.97
N PHE A 353 6.16 -6.99 27.40
CA PHE A 353 4.90 -7.01 28.12
C PHE A 353 3.92 -7.97 27.45
N GLU A 354 3.12 -8.69 28.24
CA GLU A 354 2.11 -9.60 27.71
C GLU A 354 0.89 -8.80 27.23
N ILE A 355 0.40 -9.08 26.01
CA ILE A 355 -0.86 -8.51 25.52
C ILE A 355 -2.02 -9.35 26.06
N GLU A 356 -2.36 -9.16 27.33
CA GLU A 356 -3.27 -10.05 28.05
C GLU A 356 -4.65 -10.19 27.38
N LEU A 357 -5.22 -9.07 26.91
CA LEU A 357 -6.53 -9.04 26.25
C LEU A 357 -6.52 -9.68 24.85
N LEU A 358 -5.34 -9.85 24.25
CA LEU A 358 -5.18 -10.61 23.02
C LEU A 358 -4.99 -12.10 23.30
N ASN A 359 -4.25 -12.45 24.36
CA ASN A 359 -3.95 -13.83 24.73
C ASN A 359 -5.08 -14.55 25.47
N LYS A 360 -6.05 -13.80 25.99
CA LYS A 360 -7.14 -14.33 26.81
C LYS A 360 -8.48 -13.80 26.31
N PHE A 361 -9.53 -14.59 26.53
CA PHE A 361 -10.89 -14.18 26.23
C PHE A 361 -11.88 -14.76 27.24
N LYS A 362 -13.02 -14.09 27.35
CA LYS A 362 -14.15 -14.48 28.20
C LYS A 362 -15.41 -14.44 27.33
N HIS A 363 -16.19 -15.51 27.31
CA HIS A 363 -17.50 -15.48 26.64
C HIS A 363 -18.50 -14.71 27.52
N GLU A 364 -19.43 -14.00 26.89
CA GLU A 364 -20.51 -13.33 27.62
C GLU A 364 -21.30 -14.36 28.43
N GLY A 365 -21.41 -14.14 29.75
CA GLY A 365 -22.10 -15.04 30.68
C GLY A 365 -21.27 -16.20 31.25
N GLU A 366 -20.03 -16.41 30.80
CA GLU A 366 -19.13 -17.42 31.39
C GLU A 366 -18.07 -16.75 32.26
N ASP A 367 -17.87 -17.18 33.51
CA ASP A 367 -16.78 -16.66 34.38
C ASP A 367 -15.39 -17.27 34.08
N VAL A 368 -15.31 -18.17 33.11
CA VAL A 368 -14.07 -18.87 32.76
C VAL A 368 -13.29 -18.07 31.72
N VAL A 369 -12.08 -17.63 32.09
CA VAL A 369 -11.13 -17.03 31.14
C VAL A 369 -10.41 -18.14 30.38
N ARG A 370 -10.53 -18.13 29.06
CA ARG A 370 -9.91 -19.10 28.16
C ARG A 370 -8.68 -18.48 27.48
N LYS A 371 -7.73 -19.34 27.11
CA LYS A 371 -6.51 -18.95 26.37
C LYS A 371 -6.83 -18.87 24.87
N ARG A 372 -6.43 -17.77 24.22
CA ARG A 372 -6.43 -17.60 22.77
C ARG A 372 -5.04 -17.86 22.24
N GLU A 373 -4.94 -18.59 21.14
CA GLU A 373 -3.67 -18.81 20.46
C GLU A 373 -3.60 -17.98 19.20
N ILE A 374 -2.60 -17.08 19.14
CA ILE A 374 -2.35 -16.19 18.01
C ILE A 374 -1.49 -16.91 16.99
N LYS A 375 -1.96 -16.90 15.74
CA LYS A 375 -1.32 -17.56 14.61
C LYS A 375 -0.35 -16.63 13.88
N LYS A 376 -0.73 -15.36 13.70
CA LYS A 376 0.06 -14.38 12.94
C LYS A 376 -0.17 -12.97 13.49
N ILE A 377 0.87 -12.15 13.39
CA ILE A 377 0.86 -10.71 13.66
C ILE A 377 1.40 -9.94 12.45
N ALA A 378 1.00 -8.69 12.31
CA ALA A 378 1.56 -7.72 11.37
C ALA A 378 1.53 -6.32 12.00
N CYS A 379 2.62 -5.57 11.86
CA CYS A 379 2.76 -4.21 12.40
C CYS A 379 2.91 -3.22 11.25
N GLY A 380 2.12 -2.16 11.25
CA GLY A 380 2.43 -0.96 10.47
C GLY A 380 3.18 0.06 11.33
N SER A 381 3.18 1.33 10.92
CA SER A 381 3.91 2.40 11.63
C SER A 381 3.52 2.51 13.11
N TYR A 382 2.21 2.57 13.40
CA TYR A 382 1.63 2.77 14.74
C TYR A 382 0.39 1.89 14.99
N HIS A 383 0.21 0.84 14.20
CA HIS A 383 -0.91 -0.07 14.33
C HIS A 383 -0.46 -1.52 14.23
N THR A 384 -1.26 -2.42 14.80
CA THR A 384 -0.98 -3.85 14.84
C THR A 384 -2.24 -4.62 14.50
N LEU A 385 -2.10 -5.59 13.60
CA LEU A 385 -3.09 -6.63 13.33
C LEU A 385 -2.62 -7.97 13.90
N ALA A 386 -3.57 -8.78 14.33
CA ALA A 386 -3.34 -10.15 14.75
C ALA A 386 -4.46 -11.06 14.26
N ILE A 387 -4.12 -12.31 13.92
CA ILE A 387 -5.09 -13.37 13.63
C ILE A 387 -4.89 -14.49 14.63
N ASP A 388 -5.99 -14.98 15.20
CA ASP A 388 -5.97 -16.16 16.05
C ASP A 388 -6.02 -17.48 15.25
N LYS A 389 -5.97 -18.63 15.94
CA LYS A 389 -6.12 -19.94 15.29
C LYS A 389 -7.53 -20.21 14.76
N THR A 390 -8.55 -19.50 15.25
CA THR A 390 -9.93 -19.69 14.81
C THR A 390 -10.22 -18.98 13.48
N GLY A 391 -9.42 -17.97 13.16
CA GLY A 391 -9.51 -17.13 11.96
C GLY A 391 -10.12 -15.75 12.24
N GLU A 392 -10.25 -15.36 13.51
CA GLU A 392 -10.69 -14.04 13.94
C GLU A 392 -9.55 -13.01 13.87
N ILE A 393 -9.92 -11.78 13.52
CA ILE A 393 -9.00 -10.68 13.31
C ILE A 393 -9.12 -9.70 14.47
N TYR A 394 -7.97 -9.35 15.05
CA TYR A 394 -7.83 -8.38 16.11
C TYR A 394 -6.97 -7.22 15.64
N ALA A 395 -7.37 -6.00 15.99
CA ALA A 395 -6.66 -4.78 15.61
C ALA A 395 -6.58 -3.81 16.79
N PHE A 396 -5.45 -3.10 16.89
CA PHE A 396 -5.22 -2.05 17.88
C PHE A 396 -4.12 -1.09 17.41
N GLY A 397 -4.05 0.08 18.04
CA GLY A 397 -3.15 1.16 17.69
C GLY A 397 -3.85 2.36 17.06
N TRP A 398 -3.14 3.04 16.17
CA TRP A 398 -3.60 4.26 15.53
C TRP A 398 -4.60 3.96 14.41
N ASN A 399 -5.71 4.70 14.36
CA ASN A 399 -6.82 4.47 13.43
C ASN A 399 -7.24 5.74 12.67
N ARG A 400 -6.38 6.75 12.58
CA ARG A 400 -6.73 8.04 11.95
C ARG A 400 -7.22 7.90 10.50
N PHE A 401 -6.71 6.93 9.76
CA PHE A 401 -7.08 6.68 8.36
C PHE A 401 -8.02 5.48 8.20
N GLY A 402 -8.49 4.89 9.30
CA GLY A 402 -9.31 3.68 9.28
C GLY A 402 -8.51 2.40 9.13
N GLN A 403 -7.19 2.42 9.38
CA GLN A 403 -6.29 1.28 9.19
C GLN A 403 -6.52 0.12 10.17
N LEU A 404 -7.45 0.23 11.12
CA LEU A 404 -7.86 -0.88 11.98
C LEU A 404 -9.15 -1.57 11.51
N ALA A 405 -9.75 -1.16 10.39
CA ALA A 405 -11.11 -1.54 10.00
C ALA A 405 -12.18 -1.13 11.03
N LEU A 406 -11.95 -0.01 11.72
CA LEU A 406 -12.86 0.59 12.70
C LEU A 406 -13.28 1.99 12.23
N PRO A 407 -14.50 2.46 12.58
CA PRO A 407 -14.98 3.78 12.18
C PRO A 407 -14.02 4.90 12.58
N ILE A 408 -13.79 5.83 11.65
CA ILE A 408 -12.96 7.02 11.91
C ILE A 408 -13.78 7.97 12.78
N SER A 409 -13.44 8.02 14.06
CA SER A 409 -14.09 8.88 15.04
C SER A 409 -13.06 9.29 16.10
N TYR A 410 -13.29 10.43 16.75
CA TYR A 410 -12.40 10.94 17.79
C TYR A 410 -12.13 9.90 18.91
N ASN A 411 -13.17 9.18 19.34
CA ASN A 411 -13.06 8.17 20.40
C ASN A 411 -12.32 6.90 19.97
N LEU A 412 -12.18 6.66 18.67
CA LEU A 412 -11.52 5.47 18.12
C LEU A 412 -10.23 5.83 17.37
N GLU A 413 -9.73 7.06 17.47
CA GLU A 413 -8.47 7.45 16.81
C GLU A 413 -7.28 6.65 17.37
N TYR A 414 -7.29 6.39 18.68
CA TYR A 414 -6.27 5.60 19.38
C TYR A 414 -6.94 4.44 20.10
N VAL A 415 -6.68 3.23 19.63
CA VAL A 415 -7.25 1.99 20.19
C VAL A 415 -6.17 1.32 21.03
N SER A 416 -6.18 1.54 22.35
CA SER A 416 -5.14 1.05 23.27
C SER A 416 -5.22 -0.44 23.62
N PHE A 417 -6.26 -1.15 23.17
CA PHE A 417 -6.44 -2.56 23.44
C PHE A 417 -7.00 -3.32 22.22
N PRO A 418 -6.65 -4.60 22.05
CA PRO A 418 -7.13 -5.43 20.94
C PRO A 418 -8.66 -5.43 20.83
N ARG A 419 -9.17 -5.05 19.66
CA ARG A 419 -10.60 -5.16 19.32
C ARG A 419 -10.78 -6.20 18.23
N SER A 420 -11.85 -6.99 18.32
CA SER A 420 -12.24 -7.90 17.24
C SER A 420 -12.84 -7.10 16.09
N VAL A 421 -12.22 -7.15 14.92
CA VAL A 421 -12.62 -6.42 13.70
C VAL A 421 -13.14 -7.34 12.62
N THR A 422 -13.25 -8.63 12.93
CA THR A 422 -13.88 -9.67 12.10
C THR A 422 -15.23 -9.18 11.54
N HIS A 423 -16.09 -8.59 12.37
CA HIS A 423 -17.42 -8.13 11.95
C HIS A 423 -17.43 -7.14 10.76
N ALA A 424 -16.36 -6.35 10.58
CA ALA A 424 -16.24 -5.39 9.47
C ALA A 424 -16.25 -6.06 8.09
N PHE A 425 -15.92 -7.35 8.00
CA PHE A 425 -15.88 -8.11 6.74
C PHE A 425 -17.19 -8.81 6.41
N LYS A 426 -18.12 -8.91 7.37
CA LYS A 426 -19.42 -9.58 7.20
C LYS A 426 -20.24 -9.05 6.01
N PRO A 427 -20.28 -7.74 5.70
CA PRO A 427 -21.02 -7.23 4.54
C PRO A 427 -20.55 -7.79 3.18
N HIS A 428 -19.30 -8.27 3.07
CA HIS A 428 -18.78 -8.87 1.84
C HIS A 428 -19.19 -10.33 1.64
N PHE A 429 -19.75 -10.96 2.67
CA PHE A 429 -20.15 -12.37 2.66
C PHE A 429 -21.59 -12.52 3.16
N PRO A 430 -22.58 -11.88 2.50
CA PRO A 430 -23.97 -11.95 2.92
C PRO A 430 -24.47 -13.40 2.89
N GLY A 431 -25.10 -13.84 3.99
CA GLY A 431 -25.62 -15.21 4.12
C GLY A 431 -24.58 -16.30 4.35
N MET A 432 -23.28 -15.99 4.32
CA MET A 432 -22.22 -16.97 4.58
C MET A 432 -21.75 -16.89 6.03
N THR A 433 -21.72 -18.04 6.69
CA THR A 433 -21.09 -18.22 8.00
C THR A 433 -19.77 -19.00 7.82
N ASN A 434 -18.84 -18.90 8.77
CA ASN A 434 -17.57 -19.66 8.80
C ASN A 434 -16.48 -19.30 7.76
N TRP A 435 -16.49 -18.10 7.20
CA TRP A 435 -15.28 -17.58 6.53
C TRP A 435 -14.18 -17.35 7.58
N LYS A 436 -12.91 -17.50 7.17
CA LYS A 436 -11.76 -17.40 8.07
C LYS A 436 -10.69 -16.51 7.49
N CYS A 437 -10.12 -15.65 8.33
CA CYS A 437 -8.89 -14.96 7.95
C CYS A 437 -7.74 -15.95 7.87
N VAL A 438 -6.97 -15.89 6.78
CA VAL A 438 -5.83 -16.77 6.52
C VAL A 438 -4.53 -16.04 6.78
N ASP A 439 -4.47 -14.77 6.36
CA ASP A 439 -3.25 -13.98 6.31
C ASP A 439 -3.51 -12.48 6.52
N ILE A 440 -2.53 -11.78 7.12
CA ILE A 440 -2.53 -10.34 7.40
C ILE A 440 -1.17 -9.74 7.07
N HIS A 441 -1.18 -8.50 6.59
CA HIS A 441 0.02 -7.68 6.36
C HIS A 441 -0.31 -6.21 6.61
N CYS A 442 0.71 -5.41 6.93
CA CYS A 442 0.59 -3.97 7.14
C CYS A 442 1.68 -3.25 6.33
N ASP A 443 1.29 -2.13 5.73
CA ASP A 443 2.16 -1.04 5.28
C ASP A 443 2.28 0.00 6.42
N ASP A 444 2.86 1.17 6.19
CA ASP A 444 2.95 2.20 7.23
C ASP A 444 1.56 2.59 7.78
N GLU A 445 0.61 2.89 6.90
CA GLU A 445 -0.73 3.39 7.26
C GLU A 445 -1.87 2.60 6.59
N THR A 446 -1.54 1.48 5.94
CA THR A 446 -2.48 0.63 5.19
C THR A 446 -2.41 -0.79 5.73
N SER A 447 -3.56 -1.45 5.80
CA SER A 447 -3.69 -2.81 6.30
C SER A 447 -4.29 -3.72 5.24
N PHE A 448 -3.78 -4.95 5.16
CA PHE A 448 -4.19 -5.97 4.19
C PHE A 448 -4.63 -7.24 4.91
N VAL A 449 -5.77 -7.78 4.49
CA VAL A 449 -6.38 -8.98 5.07
C VAL A 449 -6.78 -9.94 3.97
N THR A 450 -6.38 -11.21 4.11
CA THR A 450 -6.82 -12.30 3.23
C THR A 450 -7.86 -13.15 3.93
N ILE A 451 -9.05 -13.26 3.34
CA ILE A 451 -10.16 -14.08 3.85
C ILE A 451 -10.43 -15.21 2.88
N ARG A 452 -10.54 -16.43 3.42
CA ARG A 452 -10.93 -17.61 2.65
C ARG A 452 -12.41 -17.92 2.87
N LYS A 453 -13.12 -18.18 1.77
CA LYS A 453 -14.51 -18.62 1.84
C LYS A 453 -14.63 -20.01 2.48
N PRO A 454 -15.74 -20.31 3.19
CA PRO A 454 -16.02 -21.66 3.65
C PRO A 454 -16.13 -22.62 2.46
N GLY A 455 -15.59 -23.83 2.60
CA GLY A 455 -15.74 -24.91 1.62
C GLY A 455 -14.76 -24.87 0.43
N SER A 456 -13.98 -23.80 0.24
CA SER A 456 -12.95 -23.74 -0.80
C SER A 456 -11.58 -23.51 -0.21
N THR A 457 -10.61 -24.31 -0.62
CA THR A 457 -9.19 -24.11 -0.28
C THR A 457 -8.49 -23.13 -1.21
N SER A 458 -9.11 -22.78 -2.35
CA SER A 458 -8.53 -21.91 -3.37
C SER A 458 -9.15 -20.51 -3.40
N ASP A 459 -10.40 -20.35 -2.97
CA ASP A 459 -11.13 -19.07 -3.07
C ASP A 459 -10.75 -18.09 -1.94
N HIS A 460 -9.75 -17.26 -2.24
CA HIS A 460 -9.23 -16.22 -1.36
C HIS A 460 -9.68 -14.84 -1.84
N HIS A 461 -10.15 -14.03 -0.89
CA HIS A 461 -10.50 -12.63 -1.09
C HIS A 461 -9.51 -11.75 -0.35
N TYR A 462 -8.97 -10.75 -1.06
CA TYR A 462 -8.00 -9.81 -0.53
C TYR A 462 -8.66 -8.47 -0.27
N PHE A 463 -8.51 -7.96 0.94
CA PHE A 463 -9.08 -6.69 1.38
C PHE A 463 -7.99 -5.72 1.82
N ALA A 464 -8.21 -4.44 1.55
CA ALA A 464 -7.36 -3.34 2.00
C ALA A 464 -8.20 -2.26 2.69
N PHE A 465 -7.64 -1.62 3.72
CA PHE A 465 -8.22 -0.50 4.46
C PHE A 465 -7.10 0.35 5.09
N GLY A 466 -7.39 1.60 5.45
CA GLY A 466 -6.40 2.58 5.88
C GLY A 466 -6.19 3.70 4.86
N ASN A 467 -4.95 4.17 4.75
CA ASN A 467 -4.57 5.19 3.78
C ASN A 467 -4.46 4.60 2.37
N GLY A 468 -4.79 5.39 1.36
CA GLY A 468 -4.71 5.03 -0.05
C GLY A 468 -4.36 6.22 -0.94
N LEU A 469 -3.73 7.26 -0.37
CA LEU A 469 -3.38 8.48 -1.08
C LEU A 469 -2.32 8.26 -2.18
N PHE A 470 -1.50 7.21 -2.04
CA PHE A 470 -0.53 6.80 -3.06
C PHE A 470 -0.99 5.59 -3.88
N GLY A 471 -2.22 5.11 -3.65
CA GLY A 471 -2.80 3.97 -4.36
C GLY A 471 -2.53 2.63 -3.69
N GLU A 472 -2.08 2.61 -2.43
CA GLU A 472 -1.72 1.42 -1.66
C GLU A 472 -2.90 0.46 -1.44
N LEU A 473 -4.14 0.95 -1.54
CA LEU A 473 -5.35 0.13 -1.41
C LEU A 473 -5.56 -0.86 -2.56
N GLY A 474 -4.94 -0.66 -3.73
CA GLY A 474 -5.03 -1.61 -4.85
C GLY A 474 -6.43 -1.78 -5.46
N ASN A 475 -7.34 -0.81 -5.30
CA ASN A 475 -8.74 -0.88 -5.76
C ASN A 475 -9.06 0.06 -6.95
N ASN A 476 -8.03 0.62 -7.58
CA ASN A 476 -8.12 1.64 -8.64
C ASN A 476 -8.75 2.97 -8.18
N THR A 477 -8.66 3.29 -6.88
CA THR A 477 -9.09 4.58 -6.34
C THR A 477 -7.98 5.18 -5.47
N PHE A 478 -7.95 6.51 -5.39
CA PHE A 478 -7.07 7.25 -4.49
C PHE A 478 -7.95 7.84 -3.39
N LYS A 479 -7.87 7.28 -2.19
CA LYS A 479 -8.64 7.74 -1.03
C LYS A 479 -7.70 7.96 0.13
N ASN A 480 -7.79 9.12 0.78
CA ASN A 480 -6.97 9.43 1.94
C ASN A 480 -7.29 8.54 3.15
N SER A 481 -8.52 8.06 3.27
CA SER A 481 -8.94 7.26 4.41
C SER A 481 -10.05 6.30 4.00
N GLN A 482 -9.94 5.06 4.44
CA GLN A 482 -10.88 3.99 4.12
C GLN A 482 -10.98 3.04 5.30
N CYS A 483 -11.99 3.22 6.16
CA CYS A 483 -12.22 2.33 7.30
C CYS A 483 -12.93 1.02 6.92
N ASP A 484 -13.82 1.04 5.93
CA ASP A 484 -14.50 -0.18 5.50
C ASP A 484 -13.54 -1.00 4.62
N PRO A 485 -13.35 -2.31 4.89
CA PRO A 485 -12.51 -3.15 4.03
C PRO A 485 -12.96 -3.08 2.56
N ILE A 486 -12.03 -2.86 1.62
CA ILE A 486 -12.33 -2.88 0.18
C ILE A 486 -11.59 -4.04 -0.49
N LYS A 487 -12.27 -4.77 -1.38
CA LYS A 487 -11.66 -5.82 -2.19
C LYS A 487 -10.61 -5.24 -3.15
N ILE A 488 -9.41 -5.81 -3.12
CA ILE A 488 -8.32 -5.49 -4.05
C ILE A 488 -8.66 -6.02 -5.45
N LYS A 489 -8.38 -5.24 -6.49
CA LYS A 489 -8.66 -5.61 -7.89
C LYS A 489 -7.51 -6.44 -8.47
N SER A 490 -7.35 -7.67 -7.99
CA SER A 490 -6.26 -8.59 -8.37
C SER A 490 -6.62 -9.56 -9.51
N ASP A 491 -7.60 -9.23 -10.35
CA ASP A 491 -8.05 -10.03 -11.51
C ASP A 491 -8.23 -11.55 -11.19
N ASP A 492 -8.78 -11.84 -10.00
CA ASP A 492 -9.05 -13.18 -9.43
C ASP A 492 -7.84 -14.13 -9.29
N LYS A 493 -6.62 -13.58 -9.36
CA LYS A 493 -5.39 -14.33 -9.08
C LYS A 493 -5.19 -14.53 -7.58
N LYS A 494 -4.71 -15.72 -7.19
CA LYS A 494 -4.31 -16.02 -5.82
C LYS A 494 -2.93 -15.42 -5.53
N LEU A 495 -2.89 -14.44 -4.63
CA LEU A 495 -1.71 -13.73 -4.17
C LEU A 495 -1.05 -14.42 -2.97
N THR A 496 0.29 -14.46 -2.98
CA THR A 496 1.18 -15.00 -1.95
C THR A 496 2.41 -14.06 -1.78
N ASN A 497 3.25 -14.32 -0.79
CA ASN A 497 4.52 -13.61 -0.56
C ASN A 497 4.43 -12.08 -0.62
N TRP A 498 3.66 -11.50 0.30
CA TRP A 498 3.50 -10.06 0.38
C TRP A 498 4.76 -9.40 0.92
N SER A 499 5.19 -8.32 0.27
CA SER A 499 6.14 -7.35 0.82
C SER A 499 5.48 -5.98 0.81
N CYS A 500 5.23 -5.47 2.00
CA CYS A 500 4.69 -4.12 2.23
C CYS A 500 5.84 -3.24 2.71
N GLY A 501 5.96 -2.05 2.12
CA GLY A 501 7.02 -1.09 2.41
C GLY A 501 6.47 0.07 3.23
N SER A 502 6.75 1.30 2.78
CA SER A 502 6.12 2.49 3.36
C SER A 502 4.81 2.86 2.64
N HIS A 503 4.85 2.83 1.31
CA HIS A 503 3.72 3.20 0.44
C HIS A 503 3.65 2.31 -0.81
N CYS A 504 4.31 1.16 -0.79
CA CYS A 504 4.48 0.29 -1.95
C CYS A 504 4.18 -1.14 -1.51
N VAL A 505 3.43 -1.86 -2.34
CA VAL A 505 3.03 -3.23 -2.03
C VAL A 505 3.43 -4.11 -3.19
N PHE A 506 4.09 -5.22 -2.88
CA PHE A 506 4.46 -6.28 -3.82
C PHE A 506 3.83 -7.59 -3.37
N THR A 507 3.35 -8.35 -4.33
CA THR A 507 2.80 -9.69 -4.13
C THR A 507 3.19 -10.59 -5.28
N GLU A 508 3.18 -11.90 -5.05
CA GLU A 508 3.44 -12.92 -6.06
C GLU A 508 2.15 -13.68 -6.35
N THR A 509 1.90 -14.06 -7.60
CA THR A 509 0.77 -14.94 -7.92
C THR A 509 1.17 -16.40 -7.70
N GLU A 510 0.37 -17.20 -7.00
CA GLU A 510 0.69 -18.60 -6.75
C GLU A 510 0.75 -19.46 -8.03
N GLN A 511 -0.07 -19.12 -9.02
CA GLN A 511 -0.22 -19.93 -10.25
C GLN A 511 0.95 -19.76 -11.22
N GLU A 512 1.37 -18.51 -11.44
CA GLU A 512 2.34 -18.15 -12.49
C GLU A 512 3.66 -17.57 -11.93
N ASN A 513 3.76 -17.40 -10.60
CA ASN A 513 4.84 -16.68 -9.92
C ASN A 513 5.09 -15.27 -10.48
N GLU A 514 4.07 -14.63 -11.06
CA GLU A 514 4.13 -13.24 -11.53
C GLU A 514 4.19 -12.28 -10.34
N VAL A 515 5.02 -11.25 -10.44
CA VAL A 515 5.05 -10.17 -9.44
C VAL A 515 4.05 -9.08 -9.81
N ILE A 516 3.17 -8.79 -8.85
CA ILE A 516 2.18 -7.72 -8.93
C ILE A 516 2.53 -6.65 -7.90
N ALA A 517 2.58 -5.40 -8.33
CA ALA A 517 2.88 -4.26 -7.48
C ALA A 517 1.91 -3.10 -7.66
N TRP A 518 1.72 -2.31 -6.61
CA TRP A 518 0.93 -1.08 -6.60
C TRP A 518 1.37 -0.15 -5.47
N GLY A 519 0.86 1.09 -5.48
CA GLY A 519 1.21 2.13 -4.54
C GLY A 519 2.06 3.25 -5.18
N ASN A 520 2.95 3.83 -4.37
CA ASN A 520 3.81 4.94 -4.74
C ASN A 520 4.88 4.52 -5.76
N ASN A 521 5.14 5.37 -6.74
CA ASN A 521 6.18 5.22 -7.73
C ASN A 521 6.89 6.55 -8.06
N ASP A 522 6.87 7.50 -7.12
CA ASP A 522 7.50 8.82 -7.25
C ASP A 522 9.00 8.73 -7.61
N HIS A 523 9.69 7.67 -7.15
CA HIS A 523 11.11 7.40 -7.41
C HIS A 523 11.35 6.17 -8.28
N GLY A 524 10.31 5.61 -8.90
CA GLY A 524 10.42 4.34 -9.63
C GLY A 524 10.40 3.10 -8.74
N GLN A 525 9.93 3.21 -7.48
CA GLN A 525 9.95 2.10 -6.52
C GLN A 525 9.21 0.85 -7.01
N LEU A 526 8.23 0.96 -7.90
CA LEU A 526 7.50 -0.20 -8.41
C LEU A 526 8.26 -0.96 -9.51
N GLY A 527 9.32 -0.38 -10.09
CA GLY A 527 10.12 -1.04 -11.13
C GLY A 527 9.39 -1.21 -12.47
N ILE A 528 8.32 -0.44 -12.73
CA ILE A 528 7.47 -0.58 -13.93
C ILE A 528 8.12 0.05 -15.18
N GLY A 529 9.24 0.76 -15.03
CA GLY A 529 9.90 1.45 -16.15
C GLY A 529 9.12 2.66 -16.70
N LYS A 530 8.02 3.04 -16.03
CA LYS A 530 7.18 4.19 -16.39
C LYS A 530 7.33 5.27 -15.32
N LYS A 531 7.43 6.54 -15.74
CA LYS A 531 7.38 7.73 -14.86
C LYS A 531 5.99 8.03 -14.30
N THR A 532 5.13 7.02 -14.19
CA THR A 532 3.82 7.20 -13.58
C THR A 532 4.04 7.34 -12.08
N MET A 533 3.59 8.44 -11.48
CA MET A 533 3.90 8.72 -10.07
C MET A 533 3.26 7.73 -9.11
N LYS A 534 2.05 7.24 -9.41
CA LYS A 534 1.25 6.42 -8.48
C LYS A 534 0.42 5.40 -9.22
N CYS A 535 0.27 4.21 -8.65
CA CYS A 535 -0.43 3.09 -9.27
C CYS A 535 -1.48 2.53 -8.31
N ALA A 536 -2.75 2.89 -8.49
CA ALA A 536 -3.83 2.38 -7.63
C ALA A 536 -4.43 1.03 -8.08
N LYS A 537 -4.12 0.58 -9.30
CA LYS A 537 -4.45 -0.77 -9.77
C LYS A 537 -3.21 -1.66 -9.56
N PRO A 538 -3.36 -2.86 -9.00
CA PRO A 538 -2.33 -3.90 -9.04
C PRO A 538 -1.86 -4.13 -10.49
N MET A 539 -0.57 -3.98 -10.74
CA MET A 539 0.03 -4.11 -12.07
C MET A 539 1.20 -5.08 -12.04
N ASN A 540 1.40 -5.77 -13.14
CA ASN A 540 2.56 -6.63 -13.33
C ASN A 540 3.82 -5.79 -13.56
N ILE A 541 4.94 -6.26 -13.02
CA ILE A 541 6.25 -5.66 -13.24
C ILE A 541 6.86 -6.27 -14.52
N PRO A 542 7.51 -5.46 -15.39
CA PRO A 542 8.24 -5.98 -16.53
C PRO A 542 9.40 -6.91 -16.12
N GLU A 543 9.75 -7.86 -17.00
CA GLU A 543 10.91 -8.73 -16.82
C GLU A 543 12.18 -7.89 -16.68
N VAL A 544 13.12 -8.37 -15.86
CA VAL A 544 14.44 -7.75 -15.74
C VAL A 544 15.15 -7.77 -17.10
N LEU A 545 15.69 -6.64 -17.51
CA LEU A 545 16.38 -6.48 -18.79
C LEU A 545 17.54 -7.48 -18.90
N LYS A 546 17.56 -8.26 -19.99
CA LYS A 546 18.60 -9.26 -20.21
C LYS A 546 19.91 -8.59 -20.67
N PRO A 547 21.07 -9.09 -20.23
CA PRO A 547 22.36 -8.61 -20.71
C PRO A 547 22.46 -8.69 -22.24
N GLY A 548 22.81 -7.58 -22.90
CA GLY A 548 22.95 -7.52 -24.35
C GLY A 548 21.63 -7.56 -25.15
N GLN A 549 20.47 -7.51 -24.49
CA GLN A 549 19.18 -7.43 -25.17
C GLN A 549 19.03 -6.07 -25.87
N ASP A 550 18.62 -6.09 -27.14
CA ASP A 550 18.28 -4.87 -27.86
C ASP A 550 17.00 -4.26 -27.27
N THR A 551 17.08 -3.03 -26.77
CA THR A 551 15.98 -2.35 -26.06
C THR A 551 15.09 -1.52 -26.99
N THR A 552 15.18 -1.74 -28.30
CA THR A 552 14.46 -0.97 -29.32
C THR A 552 12.95 -1.20 -29.31
N ASP A 553 12.48 -2.39 -28.92
CA ASP A 553 11.06 -2.72 -28.80
C ASP A 553 10.52 -2.45 -27.38
N LEU A 554 10.01 -1.24 -27.17
CA LEU A 554 9.43 -0.81 -25.91
C LEU A 554 8.19 -1.63 -25.51
N ASP A 555 7.36 -2.03 -26.47
CA ASP A 555 6.10 -2.70 -26.18
C ASP A 555 6.34 -4.11 -25.66
N SER A 556 7.33 -4.82 -26.20
CA SER A 556 7.73 -6.12 -25.66
C SER A 556 8.26 -6.01 -24.22
N ILE A 557 9.02 -4.96 -23.89
CA ILE A 557 9.57 -4.78 -22.53
C ILE A 557 8.43 -4.49 -21.55
N TYR A 558 7.56 -3.52 -21.84
CA TYR A 558 6.49 -3.13 -20.91
C TYR A 558 5.36 -4.17 -20.77
N ASN A 559 5.18 -5.05 -21.77
CA ASN A 559 4.21 -6.13 -21.72
C ASN A 559 4.79 -7.44 -21.16
N SER A 560 6.11 -7.53 -21.00
CA SER A 560 6.73 -8.65 -20.31
C SER A 560 6.32 -8.68 -18.83
N LYS A 561 6.47 -9.84 -18.20
CA LYS A 561 6.07 -10.05 -16.81
C LYS A 561 7.22 -10.68 -16.04
N LEU A 562 7.52 -10.16 -14.86
CA LEU A 562 8.52 -10.71 -13.99
C LEU A 562 7.99 -11.99 -13.32
N HIS A 563 8.57 -13.12 -13.69
CA HIS A 563 8.30 -14.42 -13.06
C HIS A 563 9.42 -14.76 -12.08
N LEU A 564 9.07 -14.98 -10.81
CA LEU A 564 10.03 -15.34 -9.78
C LEU A 564 10.23 -16.86 -9.70
N LYS A 565 11.48 -17.28 -9.57
CA LYS A 565 11.83 -18.64 -9.18
C LYS A 565 11.55 -18.82 -7.68
N LYS A 566 11.43 -20.09 -7.23
CA LYS A 566 11.15 -20.42 -5.81
C LYS A 566 12.13 -19.77 -4.82
N GLU A 567 13.39 -19.60 -5.23
CA GLU A 567 14.47 -18.99 -4.46
C GLU A 567 14.45 -17.45 -4.51
N GLN A 568 13.71 -16.82 -5.40
CA GLN A 568 13.73 -15.36 -5.56
C GLN A 568 12.65 -14.69 -4.70
N ARG A 569 12.97 -13.56 -4.08
CA ARG A 569 12.02 -12.77 -3.29
C ARG A 569 12.21 -11.28 -3.55
N VAL A 570 11.09 -10.56 -3.53
CA VAL A 570 11.06 -9.10 -3.62
C VAL A 570 10.81 -8.50 -2.24
N VAL A 571 11.60 -7.50 -1.88
CA VAL A 571 11.43 -6.71 -0.65
C VAL A 571 11.40 -5.23 -1.01
N THR A 572 10.51 -4.49 -0.37
CA THR A 572 10.44 -3.03 -0.48
C THR A 572 10.55 -2.38 0.90
N ASN A 573 11.20 -1.23 0.98
CA ASN A 573 11.15 -0.36 2.15
C ASN A 573 11.47 1.08 1.75
N GLY A 574 10.73 2.04 2.30
CA GLY A 574 10.88 3.46 1.98
C GLY A 574 10.80 3.73 0.47
N ASN A 575 11.87 4.28 -0.10
CA ASN A 575 11.94 4.68 -1.51
C ASN A 575 12.72 3.71 -2.40
N LYS A 576 12.97 2.47 -1.93
CA LYS A 576 13.72 1.46 -2.68
C LYS A 576 12.99 0.13 -2.67
N SER A 577 13.24 -0.67 -3.68
CA SER A 577 12.82 -2.06 -3.73
C SER A 577 13.93 -2.92 -4.32
N CYS A 578 13.91 -4.20 -3.97
CA CYS A 578 15.02 -5.10 -4.19
C CYS A 578 14.51 -6.52 -4.48
N LEU A 579 15.13 -7.18 -5.45
CA LEU A 579 14.98 -8.59 -5.76
C LEU A 579 16.27 -9.31 -5.35
N TYR A 580 16.15 -10.38 -4.58
CA TYR A 580 17.29 -11.16 -4.12
C TYR A 580 17.00 -12.66 -4.08
N TRP A 581 18.07 -13.44 -3.96
CA TRP A 581 17.99 -14.89 -3.83
C TRP A 581 18.01 -15.29 -2.37
N ARG A 582 16.94 -15.95 -1.95
CA ARG A 582 16.75 -16.54 -0.64
C ARG A 582 17.39 -17.92 -0.57
N VAL A 583 18.06 -18.18 0.56
CA VAL A 583 18.65 -19.49 0.93
C VAL A 583 17.59 -20.53 1.27
#